data_AF-J4I003-F1
#
_entry.id   AF-J4I003-F1
#
_cell.length_a   1.000
_cell.length_b   1.000
_cell.length_c   1.000
_cell.angle_alpha   90.00
_cell.angle_beta   90.00
_cell.angle_gamma   90.00
#
_symmetry.space_group_name_H-M   'P 1'
#
loop_
_entity.id
_entity.type
_entity.pdbx_description
1 polymer ?
#
loop_
_entity_poly.entity_id
_entity_poly.type
_entity_poly.pdbx_seq_one_letter_code
_entity_poly.pdbx_strand_id
1 'polypeptide(L)'
;MSSHQRSNRRGVKPTEGWNPTVGDLIVSNWTSTVEILWLAFRFDPIFVLPVHSPAAPDPQLSTPPASPITHTPGRRTGTGSAAISSPATRAPTAPVPIVGFREVSLLSMLSATGHVVTATQLGTSGIESLQQIRSRADRPVVVFPECTTSNGRGLLRFSELFKDVDVPVKKFRVFLMCARFDPPTALCPSMTHPIPSMMLNPLSHIFTLTTSLIPLSMSIKLLSPTDSPSSGTFLASEFITQGKTDDILTEACAALIAQIGKIKRVGLGWEDKRAFLEFYRGKRR
;
A
#
# COMPACT_ATOMS: atom_id res chain seq x y z
N MET A 1 -15.36 46.48 42.36
CA MET A 1 -13.99 46.10 41.93
C MET A 1 -14.06 44.68 41.38
N SER A 2 -14.38 44.52 40.09
CA SER A 2 -14.46 43.20 39.44
C SER A 2 -13.31 43.11 38.43
N SER A 3 -12.34 42.27 38.74
CA SER A 3 -11.13 42.06 37.96
C SER A 3 -11.42 41.17 36.76
N HIS A 4 -11.31 41.72 35.55
CA HIS A 4 -11.25 40.93 34.33
C HIS A 4 -9.93 40.15 34.28
N GLN A 5 -9.98 38.87 34.64
CA GLN A 5 -8.93 37.92 34.27
C GLN A 5 -8.97 37.69 32.76
N ARG A 6 -8.09 38.40 32.05
CA ARG A 6 -7.80 38.16 30.64
C ARG A 6 -7.02 36.83 30.53
N SER A 7 -7.73 35.76 30.20
CA SER A 7 -7.15 34.44 29.94
C SER A 7 -6.16 34.55 28.77
N ASN A 8 -4.87 34.54 29.11
CA ASN A 8 -3.77 34.57 28.18
C ASN A 8 -3.61 33.15 27.59
N ARG A 9 -4.40 32.83 26.55
CA ARG A 9 -4.22 31.61 25.76
C ARG A 9 -2.89 31.72 25.02
N ARG A 10 -1.84 31.17 25.65
CA ARG A 10 -0.52 30.94 25.08
C ARG A 10 -0.69 30.33 23.69
N GLY A 11 0.01 30.89 22.71
CA GLY A 11 -0.08 30.54 21.30
C GLY A 11 0.04 29.03 21.09
N VAL A 12 -1.08 28.42 20.71
CA VAL A 12 -1.07 27.13 20.02
C VAL A 12 -0.35 27.42 18.71
N LYS A 13 0.85 26.85 18.53
CA LYS A 13 1.51 26.88 17.21
C LYS A 13 0.50 26.40 16.19
N PRO A 14 0.30 27.11 15.06
CA PRO A 14 -0.66 26.66 14.05
C PRO A 14 -0.31 25.22 13.70
N THR A 15 -1.30 24.32 13.84
CA THR A 15 -1.19 22.94 13.38
C THR A 15 -0.70 22.97 11.95
N GLU A 16 0.50 22.43 11.71
CA GLU A 16 1.08 22.42 10.37
C GLU A 16 0.09 21.70 9.45
N GLY A 17 -0.39 22.41 8.43
CA GLY A 17 -1.37 21.88 7.50
C GLY A 17 -0.74 20.84 6.59
N TRP A 18 -1.57 19.94 6.06
CA TRP A 18 -1.13 18.96 5.06
C TRP A 18 -0.92 19.66 3.71
N ASN A 19 0.28 20.21 3.51
CA ASN A 19 0.69 20.95 2.30
C ASN A 19 2.04 20.44 1.77
N PRO A 20 2.04 19.32 1.02
CA PRO A 20 3.23 18.78 0.37
C PRO A 20 3.78 19.77 -0.66
N THR A 21 5.10 19.95 -0.67
CA THR A 21 5.81 20.86 -1.57
C THR A 21 6.75 20.08 -2.51
N VAL A 22 7.49 20.81 -3.34
CA VAL A 22 8.42 20.25 -4.33
C VAL A 22 9.43 19.31 -3.67
N GLY A 23 9.51 18.07 -4.17
CA GLY A 23 10.40 17.05 -3.63
C GLY A 23 9.97 16.48 -2.26
N ASP A 24 8.82 16.86 -1.70
CA ASP A 24 8.25 16.13 -0.57
C ASP A 24 7.68 14.79 -1.03
N LEU A 25 7.67 13.80 -0.14
CA LEU A 25 7.23 12.45 -0.43
C LEU A 25 5.87 12.18 0.20
N ILE A 26 4.91 11.71 -0.59
CA ILE A 26 3.61 11.22 -0.13
C ILE A 26 3.63 9.69 -0.21
N VAL A 27 3.41 9.04 0.92
CA VAL A 27 3.33 7.57 1.02
C VAL A 27 1.89 7.19 1.32
N SER A 28 1.31 6.31 0.50
CA SER A 28 -0.07 5.87 0.69
C SER A 28 -0.28 4.39 0.40
N ASN A 29 -1.32 3.82 1.00
CA ASN A 29 -1.81 2.50 0.61
C ASN A 29 -2.42 2.55 -0.80
N TRP A 30 -2.41 1.43 -1.51
CA TRP A 30 -2.96 1.34 -2.87
C TRP A 30 -4.09 0.32 -2.90
N THR A 31 -5.29 0.76 -3.24
CA THR A 31 -6.53 -0.02 -3.23
C THR A 31 -7.42 0.26 -4.44
N SER A 32 -7.39 1.46 -5.03
CA SER A 32 -8.34 1.89 -6.05
C SER A 32 -7.79 2.97 -6.99
N THR A 33 -8.41 3.12 -8.16
CA THR A 33 -8.19 4.28 -9.05
C THR A 33 -8.63 5.60 -8.43
N VAL A 34 -9.64 5.56 -7.54
CA VAL A 34 -10.26 6.79 -7.02
C VAL A 34 -9.31 7.57 -6.10
N GLU A 35 -8.45 6.89 -5.34
CA GLU A 35 -7.44 7.58 -4.51
C GLU A 35 -6.29 8.17 -5.33
N ILE A 36 -5.94 7.54 -6.47
CA ILE A 36 -4.99 8.09 -7.45
C ILE A 36 -5.54 9.39 -8.02
N LEU A 37 -6.81 9.38 -8.45
CA LEU A 37 -7.49 10.57 -8.95
C LEU A 37 -7.56 11.67 -7.89
N TRP A 38 -7.89 11.31 -6.64
CA TRP A 38 -7.91 12.28 -5.55
C TRP A 38 -6.54 12.93 -5.33
N LEU A 39 -5.47 12.15 -5.31
CA LEU A 39 -4.09 12.66 -5.21
C LEU A 39 -3.73 13.55 -6.39
N ALA A 40 -4.07 13.12 -7.61
CA ALA A 40 -3.80 13.86 -8.84
C ALA A 40 -4.49 15.24 -8.84
N PHE A 41 -5.78 15.30 -8.53
CA PHE A 41 -6.51 16.56 -8.51
C PHE A 41 -6.11 17.47 -7.36
N ARG A 42 -5.66 16.92 -6.23
CA ARG A 42 -5.39 17.71 -5.03
C ARG A 42 -3.96 18.25 -4.96
N PHE A 43 -2.97 17.53 -5.51
CA PHE A 43 -1.55 17.88 -5.40
C PHE A 43 -0.79 17.92 -6.71
N ASP A 44 -1.37 17.43 -7.81
CA ASP A 44 -0.66 17.20 -9.07
C ASP A 44 0.74 16.59 -8.85
N PRO A 45 0.84 15.36 -8.29
CA PRO A 45 2.12 14.76 -7.94
C PRO A 45 2.75 13.98 -9.10
N ILE A 46 4.05 13.73 -9.01
CA ILE A 46 4.73 12.70 -9.81
C ILE A 46 4.40 11.34 -9.20
N PHE A 47 3.77 10.47 -9.97
CA PHE A 47 3.56 9.08 -9.58
C PHE A 47 4.78 8.24 -9.95
N VAL A 48 5.25 7.43 -9.00
CA VAL A 48 6.32 6.46 -9.24
C VAL A 48 5.82 5.04 -9.06
N LEU A 49 6.19 4.16 -9.99
CA LEU A 49 6.00 2.73 -9.86
C LEU A 49 7.32 2.04 -9.53
N PRO A 50 7.34 1.16 -8.52
CA PRO A 50 8.51 0.33 -8.24
C PRO A 50 8.74 -0.65 -9.38
N VAL A 51 9.96 -1.14 -9.49
CA VAL A 51 10.38 -2.10 -10.51
C VAL A 51 11.30 -3.15 -9.87
N HIS A 52 11.08 -4.43 -10.15
CA HIS A 52 11.92 -5.52 -9.63
C HIS A 52 12.76 -6.17 -10.73
N SER A 53 13.90 -6.74 -10.33
CA SER A 53 14.75 -7.54 -11.23
C SER A 53 14.28 -8.99 -11.22
N PRO A 54 14.18 -9.65 -12.40
CA PRO A 54 13.89 -11.07 -12.51
C PRO A 54 15.07 -11.96 -12.07
N ALA A 55 16.24 -11.40 -11.74
CA ALA A 55 17.43 -12.16 -11.36
C ALA A 55 17.43 -12.62 -9.89
N ALA A 56 16.51 -12.13 -9.05
CA ALA A 56 16.20 -12.82 -7.81
C ALA A 56 15.56 -14.16 -8.19
N PRO A 57 15.99 -15.30 -7.63
CA PRO A 57 15.50 -16.61 -8.05
C PRO A 57 13.98 -16.53 -8.12
N ASP A 58 13.42 -16.77 -9.32
CA ASP A 58 11.99 -16.99 -9.47
C ASP A 58 11.60 -17.85 -8.26
N PRO A 59 10.64 -17.43 -7.41
CA PRO A 59 10.17 -18.30 -6.35
C PRO A 59 9.72 -19.56 -7.07
N GLN A 60 10.57 -20.57 -7.01
CA GLN A 60 10.41 -21.78 -7.76
C GLN A 60 8.99 -22.24 -7.46
N LEU A 61 8.31 -22.69 -8.50
CA LEU A 61 7.24 -23.64 -8.38
C LEU A 61 7.76 -24.83 -7.55
N SER A 62 7.77 -24.69 -6.23
CA SER A 62 7.65 -25.81 -5.33
C SER A 62 6.21 -26.25 -5.51
N THR A 63 6.02 -27.09 -6.51
CA THR A 63 4.89 -28.01 -6.55
C THR A 63 5.19 -28.98 -5.40
N PRO A 64 4.52 -28.90 -4.23
CA PRO A 64 4.58 -30.04 -3.33
C PRO A 64 3.93 -31.22 -4.06
N PRO A 65 4.42 -32.47 -3.90
CA PRO A 65 3.71 -33.63 -4.42
C PRO A 65 2.28 -33.59 -3.89
N ALA A 66 1.31 -33.65 -4.80
CA ALA A 66 -0.11 -33.68 -4.47
C ALA A 66 -0.35 -34.83 -3.49
N SER A 67 -0.57 -34.51 -2.21
CA SER A 67 -1.12 -35.49 -1.27
C SER A 67 -2.57 -35.75 -1.69
N PRO A 68 -2.96 -37.02 -1.89
CA PRO A 68 -4.29 -37.34 -2.38
C PRO A 68 -5.35 -36.96 -1.34
N ILE A 69 -6.26 -36.07 -1.74
CA ILE A 69 -7.45 -35.73 -0.96
C ILE A 69 -8.35 -36.97 -0.92
N THR A 70 -8.29 -37.71 0.18
CA THR A 70 -9.21 -38.83 0.43
C THR A 70 -10.52 -38.26 0.94
N HIS A 71 -11.54 -38.20 0.08
CA HIS A 71 -12.90 -37.92 0.48
C HIS A 71 -13.51 -39.17 1.13
N THR A 72 -13.55 -39.21 2.46
CA THR A 72 -14.38 -40.19 3.19
C THR A 72 -15.48 -39.43 3.94
N PRO A 73 -16.77 -39.59 3.60
CA PRO A 73 -17.85 -38.91 4.30
C PRO A 73 -18.19 -39.68 5.58
N GLY A 74 -17.63 -39.25 6.71
CA GLY A 74 -17.92 -39.81 8.03
C GLY A 74 -19.03 -39.04 8.76
N ARG A 75 -20.25 -39.58 8.75
CA ARG A 75 -21.35 -39.19 9.64
C ARG A 75 -21.02 -39.63 11.07
N ARG A 76 -20.67 -38.72 11.98
CA ARG A 76 -20.81 -38.96 13.44
C ARG A 76 -20.84 -37.67 14.26
N THR A 77 -21.91 -37.57 15.03
CA THR A 77 -22.16 -36.60 16.12
C THR A 77 -21.20 -36.81 17.29
N GLY A 78 -20.65 -35.72 17.82
CA GLY A 78 -19.88 -35.73 19.07
C GLY A 78 -19.24 -34.37 19.35
N THR A 79 -19.69 -33.70 20.40
CA THR A 79 -19.11 -32.45 20.93
C THR A 79 -17.68 -32.69 21.40
N GLY A 80 -16.73 -31.98 20.81
CA GLY A 80 -15.33 -32.00 21.21
C GLY A 80 -14.54 -31.02 20.36
N SER A 81 -14.15 -29.89 20.96
CA SER A 81 -13.10 -28.96 20.57
C SER A 81 -12.40 -29.25 19.24
N ALA A 82 -13.01 -28.81 18.14
CA ALA A 82 -12.37 -28.86 16.84
C ALA A 82 -11.29 -27.77 16.79
N ALA A 83 -10.10 -28.13 17.27
CA ALA A 83 -8.85 -27.59 16.76
C ALA A 83 -8.77 -27.98 15.29
N ILE A 84 -9.47 -27.22 14.44
CA ILE A 84 -9.27 -27.26 13.00
C ILE A 84 -7.85 -26.71 12.83
N SER A 85 -6.90 -27.61 12.66
CA SER A 85 -5.61 -27.29 12.04
C SER A 85 -5.95 -26.62 10.72
N SER A 86 -5.92 -25.29 10.74
CA SER A 86 -6.03 -24.49 9.53
C SER A 86 -4.97 -25.01 8.58
N PRO A 87 -5.29 -25.27 7.29
CA PRO A 87 -4.27 -25.72 6.35
C PRO A 87 -3.12 -24.72 6.45
N ALA A 88 -1.93 -25.26 6.73
CA ALA A 88 -0.71 -24.53 7.06
C ALA A 88 -0.71 -23.15 6.43
N THR A 89 -0.77 -22.10 7.26
CA THR A 89 -0.61 -20.71 6.83
C THR A 89 0.64 -20.69 5.96
N ARG A 90 0.45 -20.62 4.63
CA ARG A 90 1.55 -20.61 3.66
C ARG A 90 2.56 -19.59 4.18
N ALA A 91 3.79 -20.04 4.43
CA ALA A 91 4.84 -19.13 4.86
C ALA A 91 4.92 -18.00 3.82
N PRO A 92 4.91 -16.73 4.25
CA PRO A 92 4.90 -15.61 3.33
C PRO A 92 6.09 -15.73 2.38
N THR A 93 5.84 -15.49 1.09
CA THR A 93 6.87 -15.60 0.06
C THR A 93 8.03 -14.65 0.40
N ALA A 94 9.27 -15.10 0.20
CA ALA A 94 10.45 -14.31 0.52
C ALA A 94 10.42 -12.96 -0.23
N PRO A 95 10.84 -11.86 0.43
CA PRO A 95 10.78 -10.52 -0.14
C PRO A 95 11.68 -10.42 -1.37
N VAL A 96 11.13 -9.94 -2.49
CA VAL A 96 11.90 -9.65 -3.70
C VAL A 96 12.35 -8.18 -3.67
N PRO A 97 13.67 -7.89 -3.80
CA PRO A 97 14.16 -6.53 -3.72
C PRO A 97 13.72 -5.68 -4.91
N ILE A 98 13.31 -4.45 -4.62
CA ILE A 98 13.02 -3.42 -5.63
C ILE A 98 14.34 -2.81 -6.11
N VAL A 99 14.52 -2.73 -7.43
CA VAL A 99 15.76 -2.23 -8.06
C VAL A 99 15.74 -0.70 -8.16
N GLY A 100 14.55 -0.14 -8.38
CA GLY A 100 14.38 1.29 -8.55
C GLY A 100 12.94 1.63 -8.92
N PHE A 101 12.76 2.85 -9.38
CA PHE A 101 11.47 3.43 -9.68
C PHE A 101 11.42 3.96 -11.09
N ARG A 102 10.22 3.94 -11.67
CA ARG A 102 9.90 4.57 -12.94
C ARG A 102 8.82 5.62 -12.72
N GLU A 103 9.07 6.83 -13.19
CA GLU A 103 8.05 7.87 -13.25
C GLU A 103 6.97 7.48 -14.27
N VAL A 104 5.70 7.64 -13.89
CA VAL A 104 4.57 7.28 -14.74
C VAL A 104 3.58 8.42 -14.86
N SER A 105 2.96 8.52 -16.04
CA SER A 105 1.83 9.43 -16.24
C SER A 105 0.62 8.96 -15.42
N LEU A 106 -0.33 9.86 -15.17
CA LEU A 106 -1.59 9.55 -14.50
C LEU A 106 -2.33 8.38 -15.19
N LEU A 107 -2.42 8.40 -16.52
CA LEU A 107 -3.08 7.35 -17.31
C LEU A 107 -2.37 6.00 -17.15
N SER A 108 -1.03 6.01 -17.20
CA SER A 108 -0.22 4.82 -16.96
C SER A 108 -0.45 4.28 -15.54
N MET A 109 -0.51 5.17 -14.54
CA MET A 109 -0.79 4.80 -13.16
C MET A 109 -2.19 4.18 -12.99
N LEU A 110 -3.22 4.78 -13.60
CA LEU A 110 -4.57 4.24 -13.60
C LEU A 110 -4.64 2.86 -14.25
N SER A 111 -3.94 2.65 -15.38
CA SER A 111 -3.86 1.35 -16.06
C SER A 111 -3.11 0.27 -15.26
N ALA A 112 -2.17 0.69 -14.41
CA ALA A 112 -1.42 -0.21 -13.52
C ALA A 112 -2.27 -0.71 -12.34
N THR A 113 -3.41 -0.08 -12.03
CA THR A 113 -4.34 -0.53 -10.99
C THR A 113 -4.77 -1.99 -11.23
N GLY A 114 -4.70 -2.82 -10.20
CA GLY A 114 -4.98 -4.26 -10.30
C GLY A 114 -3.75 -5.09 -10.68
N HIS A 115 -2.79 -4.52 -11.39
CA HIS A 115 -1.56 -5.21 -11.79
C HIS A 115 -0.54 -5.25 -10.65
N VAL A 116 0.41 -6.17 -10.80
CA VAL A 116 1.58 -6.29 -9.92
C VAL A 116 2.75 -5.55 -10.55
N VAL A 117 3.80 -5.33 -9.77
CA VAL A 117 5.06 -4.72 -10.22
C VAL A 117 5.56 -5.36 -11.52
N THR A 118 6.00 -4.50 -12.43
CA THR A 118 6.57 -4.94 -13.70
C THR A 118 8.00 -5.41 -13.50
N ALA A 119 8.32 -6.62 -13.99
CA ALA A 119 9.69 -7.09 -14.07
C ALA A 119 10.44 -6.30 -15.15
N THR A 120 11.65 -5.86 -14.85
CA THR A 120 12.51 -5.20 -15.84
C THR A 120 13.76 -5.99 -16.11
N GLN A 121 14.25 -5.98 -17.35
CA GLN A 121 15.57 -6.51 -17.64
C GLN A 121 16.64 -5.46 -17.32
N LEU A 122 17.79 -5.91 -16.81
CA LEU A 122 18.97 -5.08 -16.57
C LEU A 122 19.33 -4.33 -17.86
N GLY A 123 19.37 -3.00 -17.82
CA GLY A 123 19.70 -2.14 -18.97
C GLY A 123 18.53 -1.36 -19.58
N THR A 124 17.31 -1.48 -19.04
CA THR A 124 16.18 -0.67 -19.49
C THR A 124 16.37 0.80 -19.07
N SER A 125 16.38 1.73 -20.04
CA SER A 125 16.46 3.17 -19.80
C SER A 125 15.24 3.69 -19.04
N GLY A 126 15.46 4.51 -18.01
CA GLY A 126 14.38 5.18 -17.25
C GLY A 126 14.05 4.58 -15.88
N ILE A 127 14.95 3.76 -15.32
CA ILE A 127 14.88 3.33 -13.92
C ILE A 127 15.85 4.17 -13.12
N GLU A 128 15.34 4.84 -12.10
CA GLU A 128 16.11 5.75 -11.25
C GLU A 128 15.85 5.45 -9.77
N SER A 129 16.76 5.89 -8.90
CA SER A 129 16.53 5.82 -7.46
C SER A 129 15.47 6.85 -7.05
N LEU A 130 14.74 6.58 -5.97
CA LEU A 130 13.74 7.52 -5.46
C LEU A 130 14.36 8.88 -5.10
N GLN A 131 15.62 8.88 -4.66
CA GLN A 131 16.35 10.09 -4.32
C GLN A 131 16.66 10.94 -5.56
N GLN A 132 17.01 10.30 -6.69
CA GLN A 132 17.25 10.98 -7.96
C GLN A 132 15.96 11.61 -8.50
N ILE A 133 14.87 10.85 -8.54
CA ILE A 133 13.55 11.35 -8.95
C ILE A 133 13.14 12.55 -8.09
N ARG A 134 13.29 12.44 -6.77
CA ARG A 134 12.96 13.53 -5.84
C ARG A 134 13.81 14.78 -6.05
N SER A 135 15.09 14.62 -6.41
CA SER A 135 15.99 15.75 -6.66
C SER A 135 15.69 16.49 -7.95
N ARG A 136 15.14 15.79 -8.96
CA ARG A 136 14.70 16.36 -10.24
C ARG A 136 13.26 16.87 -10.19
N ALA A 137 12.44 16.35 -9.29
CA ALA A 137 11.03 16.64 -9.19
C ALA A 137 10.76 18.15 -8.98
N ASP A 138 9.80 18.67 -9.73
CA ASP A 138 9.26 20.04 -9.65
C ASP A 138 7.95 20.12 -8.85
N ARG A 139 7.48 18.99 -8.34
CA ARG A 139 6.21 18.79 -7.61
C ARG A 139 6.35 17.63 -6.61
N PRO A 140 5.39 17.38 -5.70
CA PRO A 140 5.52 16.29 -4.73
C PRO A 140 5.53 14.92 -5.42
N VAL A 141 6.18 13.94 -4.81
CA VAL A 141 6.31 12.57 -5.33
C VAL A 141 5.40 11.63 -4.54
N VAL A 142 4.56 10.84 -5.21
CA VAL A 142 3.71 9.83 -4.57
C VAL A 142 4.28 8.44 -4.80
N VAL A 143 4.43 7.67 -3.71
CA VAL A 143 4.86 6.27 -3.74
C VAL A 143 3.87 5.36 -3.03
N PHE A 144 3.66 4.18 -3.61
CA PHE A 144 2.79 3.13 -3.08
C PHE A 144 3.63 1.91 -2.66
N PRO A 145 4.02 1.79 -1.38
CA PRO A 145 4.93 0.75 -0.91
C PRO A 145 4.33 -0.66 -0.92
N GLU A 146 3.00 -0.81 -1.02
CA GLU A 146 2.34 -2.11 -1.26
C GLU A 146 2.65 -2.70 -2.63
N CYS A 147 3.19 -1.90 -3.56
CA CYS A 147 3.64 -2.34 -4.89
C CYS A 147 2.53 -2.92 -5.79
N THR A 148 1.29 -2.98 -5.29
CA THR A 148 0.11 -3.46 -5.99
C THR A 148 -1.15 -3.02 -5.25
N THR A 149 -2.31 -3.11 -5.90
CA THR A 149 -3.59 -2.80 -5.26
C THR A 149 -4.05 -3.89 -4.30
N SER A 150 -4.44 -3.52 -3.08
CA SER A 150 -5.09 -4.41 -2.13
C SER A 150 -6.61 -4.32 -2.23
N ASN A 151 -7.30 -5.19 -1.50
CA ASN A 151 -8.76 -5.17 -1.39
C ASN A 151 -9.28 -4.18 -0.33
N GLY A 152 -8.40 -3.38 0.29
CA GLY A 152 -8.74 -2.39 1.32
C GLY A 152 -9.14 -2.98 2.68
N ARG A 153 -8.97 -4.29 2.92
CA ARG A 153 -9.32 -4.96 4.19
C ARG A 153 -8.14 -5.24 5.11
N GLY A 154 -7.00 -5.48 4.49
CA GLY A 154 -5.72 -5.64 5.15
C GLY A 154 -4.68 -4.81 4.42
N LEU A 155 -3.74 -4.26 5.17
CA LEU A 155 -2.58 -3.57 4.61
C LEU A 155 -1.59 -4.65 4.19
N LEU A 156 -1.23 -4.70 2.90
CA LEU A 156 -0.20 -5.61 2.43
C LEU A 156 1.15 -5.25 3.06
N ARG A 157 2.05 -6.22 3.11
CA ARG A 157 3.43 -5.99 3.53
C ARG A 157 4.07 -5.00 2.57
N PHE A 158 4.66 -3.94 3.13
CA PHE A 158 5.38 -2.96 2.35
C PHE A 158 6.69 -3.56 1.83
N SER A 159 7.04 -3.22 0.59
CA SER A 159 8.36 -3.54 0.05
C SER A 159 9.39 -2.58 0.61
N GLU A 160 10.62 -3.06 0.78
CA GLU A 160 11.75 -2.25 1.23
C GLU A 160 12.13 -1.24 0.13
N LEU A 161 11.67 0.00 0.29
CA LEU A 161 11.84 1.09 -0.68
C LEU A 161 12.91 2.12 -0.27
N PHE A 162 13.35 2.11 0.99
CA PHE A 162 14.11 3.20 1.62
C PHE A 162 15.43 2.74 2.27
N LYS A 163 16.17 1.86 1.59
CA LYS A 163 17.41 1.21 2.08
C LYS A 163 18.54 2.16 2.51
N ASP A 164 18.46 3.43 2.13
CA ASP A 164 19.51 4.43 2.38
C ASP A 164 18.98 5.71 3.06
N VAL A 165 17.84 5.64 3.76
CA VAL A 165 17.24 6.82 4.41
C VAL A 165 17.21 6.65 5.93
N ASP A 166 18.11 7.38 6.59
CA ASP A 166 18.11 7.49 8.05
C ASP A 166 16.86 8.21 8.56
N VAL A 167 16.33 7.73 9.69
CA VAL A 167 15.18 8.31 10.39
C VAL A 167 15.68 8.99 11.66
N PRO A 168 15.26 10.24 11.98
CA PRO A 168 14.26 11.07 11.29
C PRO A 168 14.75 11.66 9.97
N VAL A 169 13.85 11.71 8.99
CA VAL A 169 14.18 12.18 7.64
C VAL A 169 14.38 13.69 7.63
N LYS A 170 15.64 14.15 7.53
CA LYS A 170 15.98 15.59 7.54
C LYS A 170 15.94 16.26 6.16
N LYS A 171 16.08 15.47 5.08
CA LYS A 171 16.26 15.99 3.71
C LYS A 171 14.96 16.37 3.01
N PHE A 172 13.83 15.82 3.44
CA PHE A 172 12.51 16.00 2.81
C PHE A 172 11.42 15.63 3.82
N ARG A 173 10.20 16.16 3.63
CA ARG A 173 9.06 15.78 4.47
C ARG A 173 8.35 14.58 3.88
N VAL A 174 7.96 13.66 4.76
CA VAL A 174 7.19 12.47 4.43
C VAL A 174 5.76 12.66 4.92
N PHE A 175 4.82 12.67 4.00
CA PHE A 175 3.40 12.77 4.26
C PHE A 175 2.76 11.39 4.13
N LEU A 176 2.07 10.94 5.18
CA LEU A 176 1.38 9.65 5.16
C LEU A 176 -0.12 9.87 4.92
N MET A 177 -0.66 9.12 3.96
CA MET A 177 -2.09 9.10 3.62
C MET A 177 -2.61 7.67 3.68
N CYS A 178 -3.77 7.47 4.31
CA CYS A 178 -4.51 6.22 4.26
C CYS A 178 -5.88 6.43 3.62
N ALA A 179 -6.12 5.79 2.49
CA ALA A 179 -7.41 5.72 1.84
C ALA A 179 -8.17 4.46 2.29
N ARG A 180 -9.38 4.65 2.80
CA ARG A 180 -10.26 3.60 3.28
C ARG A 180 -11.57 3.58 2.52
N PHE A 181 -11.99 2.39 2.16
CA PHE A 181 -13.22 2.13 1.43
C PHE A 181 -14.17 1.28 2.26
N ASP A 182 -15.45 1.55 2.09
CA ASP A 182 -16.49 0.78 2.74
C ASP A 182 -16.64 -0.62 2.13
N PRO A 183 -17.07 -1.62 2.93
CA PRO A 183 -17.36 -2.95 2.44
C PRO A 183 -18.34 -2.95 1.26
N PRO A 184 -18.15 -3.82 0.24
CA PRO A 184 -19.22 -4.08 -0.71
C PRO A 184 -20.43 -4.68 0.03
N THR A 185 -21.62 -4.21 -0.32
CA THR A 185 -22.89 -4.78 0.11
C THR A 185 -23.61 -5.34 -1.12
N ALA A 186 -24.72 -6.07 -0.94
CA ALA A 186 -25.46 -6.66 -2.06
C ALA A 186 -25.87 -5.64 -3.15
N LEU A 187 -26.00 -4.37 -2.78
CA LEU A 187 -26.43 -3.30 -3.67
C LEU A 187 -25.34 -2.27 -3.98
N CYS A 188 -24.20 -2.32 -3.28
CA CYS A 188 -23.12 -1.33 -3.40
C CYS A 188 -21.86 -2.01 -3.97
N PRO A 189 -21.43 -1.65 -5.20
CA PRO A 189 -20.23 -2.22 -5.80
C PRO A 189 -18.97 -1.83 -5.02
N SER A 190 -17.95 -2.68 -5.08
CA SER A 190 -16.68 -2.37 -4.41
C SER A 190 -15.89 -1.31 -5.19
N MET A 191 -15.56 -0.22 -4.52
CA MET A 191 -14.63 0.78 -5.05
C MET A 191 -13.19 0.28 -5.13
N THR A 192 -12.83 -0.78 -4.40
CA THR A 192 -11.49 -1.33 -4.49
C THR A 192 -11.33 -2.12 -5.78
N HIS A 193 -10.13 -2.04 -6.37
CA HIS A 193 -9.82 -2.70 -7.64
C HIS A 193 -8.59 -3.60 -7.51
N PRO A 194 -8.69 -4.72 -6.75
CA PRO A 194 -7.57 -5.63 -6.51
C PRO A 194 -7.26 -6.53 -7.71
N ILE A 195 -8.26 -6.83 -8.55
CA ILE A 195 -8.14 -7.75 -9.68
C ILE A 195 -8.32 -6.96 -10.98
N PRO A 196 -7.35 -6.98 -11.90
CA PRO A 196 -7.46 -6.25 -13.14
C PRO A 196 -8.52 -6.90 -14.05
N SER A 197 -9.35 -6.08 -14.69
CA SER A 197 -10.31 -6.54 -15.70
C SER A 197 -9.57 -7.12 -16.91
N MET A 198 -10.09 -8.21 -17.49
CA MET A 198 -9.52 -8.82 -18.72
C MET A 198 -9.63 -7.89 -19.93
N MET A 199 -10.69 -7.06 -19.98
CA MET A 199 -10.92 -6.10 -21.05
C MET A 199 -11.06 -4.70 -20.44
N LEU A 200 -10.40 -3.72 -21.04
CA LEU A 200 -10.51 -2.29 -20.71
C LEU A 200 -10.28 -1.99 -19.22
N ASN A 201 -9.10 -2.32 -18.71
CA ASN A 201 -8.67 -1.92 -17.36
C ASN A 201 -8.20 -0.45 -17.37
N PRO A 202 -8.63 0.42 -16.45
CA PRO A 202 -9.65 0.25 -15.39
C PRO A 202 -11.06 0.73 -15.79
N LEU A 203 -11.28 1.07 -17.06
CA LEU A 203 -12.52 1.72 -17.55
C LEU A 203 -13.80 0.94 -17.23
N SER A 204 -13.77 -0.39 -17.34
CA SER A 204 -14.93 -1.23 -16.99
C SER A 204 -15.35 -1.10 -15.52
N HIS A 205 -14.37 -1.00 -14.62
CA HIS A 205 -14.61 -0.78 -13.19
C HIS A 205 -15.12 0.63 -12.94
N ILE A 206 -14.49 1.64 -13.55
CA ILE A 206 -14.93 3.04 -13.45
C ILE A 206 -16.37 3.20 -13.92
N PHE A 207 -16.72 2.63 -15.07
CA PHE A 207 -18.09 2.66 -15.59
C PHE A 207 -19.07 2.10 -14.55
N THR A 208 -18.78 0.91 -14.00
CA THR A 208 -19.58 0.27 -12.95
C THR A 208 -19.78 1.17 -11.73
N LEU A 209 -18.72 1.86 -11.28
CA LEU A 209 -18.80 2.80 -10.16
C LEU A 209 -19.66 4.02 -10.50
N THR A 210 -19.49 4.59 -11.70
CA THR A 210 -20.22 5.79 -12.13
C THR A 210 -21.69 5.54 -12.45
N THR A 211 -22.06 4.30 -12.77
CA THR A 211 -23.46 3.90 -13.03
C THR A 211 -24.17 3.38 -11.77
N SER A 212 -23.50 3.36 -10.61
CA SER A 212 -24.12 2.94 -9.35
C SER A 212 -25.12 3.99 -8.88
N LEU A 213 -26.34 3.55 -8.54
CA LEU A 213 -27.40 4.41 -8.00
C LEU A 213 -27.21 4.71 -6.50
N ILE A 214 -26.31 3.99 -5.83
CA ILE A 214 -26.04 4.14 -4.39
C ILE A 214 -24.78 5.00 -4.20
N PRO A 215 -24.79 5.97 -3.27
CA PRO A 215 -23.62 6.78 -2.98
C PRO A 215 -22.48 5.92 -2.46
N LEU A 216 -21.35 6.03 -3.14
CA LEU A 216 -20.11 5.36 -2.78
C LEU A 216 -19.33 6.27 -1.80
N SER A 217 -18.94 5.72 -0.66
CA SER A 217 -18.23 6.44 0.41
C SER A 217 -16.76 6.03 0.47
N MET A 218 -15.88 7.03 0.49
CA MET A 218 -14.44 6.89 0.70
C MET A 218 -14.02 7.80 1.86
N SER A 219 -13.21 7.27 2.78
CA SER A 219 -12.59 8.04 3.86
C SER A 219 -11.09 8.16 3.63
N ILE A 220 -10.62 9.39 3.43
CA ILE A 220 -9.19 9.70 3.33
C ILE A 220 -8.73 10.22 4.68
N LYS A 221 -7.73 9.55 5.24
CA LYS A 221 -7.14 9.92 6.52
C LYS A 221 -5.70 10.34 6.30
N LEU A 222 -5.40 11.55 6.71
CA LEU A 222 -4.09 12.16 6.55
C LEU A 222 -3.41 12.18 7.92
N LEU A 223 -2.15 11.76 7.99
CA LEU A 223 -1.38 11.89 9.22
C LEU A 223 -1.04 13.36 9.48
N SER A 224 -1.12 13.76 10.74
CA SER A 224 -0.61 15.07 11.17
C SER A 224 0.89 15.15 10.87
N PRO A 225 1.39 16.26 10.28
CA PRO A 225 2.83 16.42 10.04
C PRO A 225 3.68 16.23 11.29
N THR A 226 3.15 16.53 12.49
CA THR A 226 3.83 16.32 13.79
C THR A 226 4.18 14.87 14.09
N ASP A 227 3.40 13.94 13.57
CA ASP A 227 3.55 12.50 13.83
C ASP A 227 4.26 11.81 12.65
N SER A 228 4.64 12.58 11.63
CA SER A 228 5.36 12.07 10.47
C SER A 228 6.76 11.57 10.85
N PRO A 229 7.33 10.60 10.10
CA PRO A 229 8.69 10.12 10.33
C PRO A 229 9.78 11.17 10.01
N SER A 230 9.40 12.32 9.46
CA SER A 230 10.27 13.48 9.27
C SER A 230 10.29 14.43 10.47
N SER A 231 9.35 14.28 11.41
CA SER A 231 9.27 15.14 12.58
C SER A 231 10.38 14.83 13.59
N GLY A 232 10.92 15.87 14.21
CA GLY A 232 11.96 15.72 15.24
C GLY A 232 11.48 15.03 16.52
N THR A 233 10.17 14.85 16.69
CA THR A 233 9.52 14.10 17.78
C THR A 233 9.37 12.60 17.47
N PHE A 234 9.72 12.16 16.26
CA PHE A 234 9.55 10.77 15.85
C PHE A 234 10.56 9.85 16.55
N LEU A 235 10.07 8.88 17.32
CA LEU A 235 10.89 7.88 18.00
C LEU A 235 11.04 6.64 17.13
N ALA A 236 12.12 6.57 16.36
CA ALA A 236 12.44 5.40 15.53
C ALA A 236 12.51 4.09 16.32
N SER A 237 12.85 4.16 17.61
CA SER A 237 12.91 3.00 18.52
C SER A 237 11.58 2.28 18.71
N GLU A 238 10.44 2.94 18.52
CA GLU A 238 9.12 2.29 18.65
C GLU A 238 8.83 1.30 17.51
N PHE A 239 9.50 1.49 16.37
CA PHE A 239 9.30 0.70 15.15
C PHE A 239 10.42 -0.31 14.90
N ILE A 240 11.49 -0.28 15.70
CA ILE A 240 12.52 -1.33 15.73
C ILE A 240 11.92 -2.53 16.46
N THR A 241 11.10 -3.31 15.74
CA THR A 241 10.68 -4.63 16.23
C THR A 241 11.89 -5.56 16.15
N GLN A 242 12.10 -6.41 17.16
CA GLN A 242 13.30 -7.23 17.43
C GLN A 242 13.68 -8.29 16.35
N GLY A 243 13.79 -7.91 15.08
CA GLY A 243 14.15 -8.80 13.98
C GLY A 243 14.12 -8.15 12.61
N LYS A 244 15.32 -7.77 12.12
CA LYS A 244 15.75 -7.90 10.72
C LYS A 244 14.87 -7.23 9.65
N THR A 245 14.63 -5.93 9.77
CA THR A 245 14.25 -5.09 8.62
C THR A 245 15.28 -3.99 8.47
N ASP A 246 15.99 -3.97 7.34
CA ASP A 246 17.01 -2.97 7.05
C ASP A 246 16.36 -1.57 6.86
N ASP A 247 15.07 -1.53 6.49
CA ASP A 247 14.30 -0.31 6.22
C ASP A 247 13.39 0.12 7.38
N ILE A 248 13.95 0.82 8.37
CA ILE A 248 13.18 1.37 9.51
C ILE A 248 12.06 2.32 9.04
N LEU A 249 12.32 3.13 8.00
CA LEU A 249 11.33 4.09 7.48
C LEU A 249 10.12 3.39 6.87
N THR A 250 10.33 2.32 6.11
CA THR A 250 9.26 1.53 5.49
C THR A 250 8.35 0.94 6.57
N GLU A 251 8.96 0.37 7.62
CA GLU A 251 8.24 -0.25 8.72
C GLU A 251 7.44 0.77 9.55
N ALA A 252 8.04 1.93 9.83
CA ALA A 252 7.37 3.06 10.46
C ALA A 252 6.15 3.54 9.64
N CYS A 253 6.32 3.71 8.32
CA CYS A 253 5.22 4.10 7.43
C CYS A 253 4.09 3.07 7.45
N ALA A 254 4.42 1.77 7.44
CA ALA A 254 3.45 0.68 7.48
C ALA A 254 2.64 0.70 8.79
N ALA A 255 3.32 0.86 9.93
CA ALA A 255 2.69 0.90 11.23
C ALA A 255 1.79 2.14 11.40
N LEU A 256 2.26 3.33 10.99
CA LEU A 256 1.49 4.56 11.05
C LEU A 256 0.25 4.51 10.14
N ILE A 257 0.39 4.05 8.89
CA ILE A 257 -0.75 3.90 7.96
C ILE A 257 -1.77 2.90 8.52
N ALA A 258 -1.32 1.79 9.09
CA ALA A 258 -2.20 0.81 9.72
C ALA A 258 -2.99 1.41 10.90
N GLN A 259 -2.32 2.20 11.75
CA GLN A 259 -2.92 2.87 12.91
C GLN A 259 -3.96 3.91 12.50
N ILE A 260 -3.60 4.80 11.56
CA ILE A 260 -4.51 5.84 11.04
C ILE A 260 -5.71 5.19 10.36
N GLY A 261 -5.45 4.21 9.49
CA GLY A 261 -6.45 3.46 8.73
C GLY A 261 -7.38 2.63 9.61
N LYS A 262 -6.94 2.23 10.81
CA LYS A 262 -7.52 1.14 11.60
C LYS A 262 -7.64 -0.13 10.74
N ILE A 263 -6.55 -0.49 10.06
CA ILE A 263 -6.44 -1.62 9.14
C ILE A 263 -5.43 -2.61 9.71
N LYS A 264 -5.73 -3.91 9.66
CA LYS A 264 -4.80 -4.94 10.12
C LYS A 264 -3.68 -5.12 9.10
N ARG A 265 -2.44 -5.21 9.58
CA ARG A 265 -1.29 -5.56 8.75
C ARG A 265 -1.32 -7.05 8.43
N VAL A 266 -1.07 -7.37 7.18
CA VAL A 266 -1.04 -8.75 6.68
C VAL A 266 0.39 -9.06 6.27
N GLY A 267 0.89 -10.26 6.59
CA GLY A 267 2.22 -10.71 6.17
C GLY A 267 2.34 -11.03 4.68
N LEU A 268 1.27 -10.82 3.90
CA LEU A 268 1.23 -11.09 2.47
C LEU A 268 1.80 -9.91 1.69
N GLY A 269 2.73 -10.19 0.78
CA GLY A 269 3.33 -9.19 -0.09
C GLY A 269 2.70 -9.14 -1.48
N TRP A 270 3.27 -8.30 -2.35
CA TRP A 270 2.89 -8.26 -3.76
C TRP A 270 3.25 -9.57 -4.49
N GLU A 271 4.27 -10.28 -3.99
CA GLU A 271 4.71 -11.57 -4.49
C GLU A 271 3.60 -12.63 -4.38
N ASP A 272 2.92 -12.65 -3.23
CA ASP A 272 1.79 -13.56 -2.99
C ASP A 272 0.60 -13.20 -3.89
N LYS A 273 0.37 -11.90 -4.13
CA LYS A 273 -0.67 -11.45 -5.06
C LYS A 273 -0.36 -11.88 -6.49
N ARG A 274 0.91 -11.83 -6.93
CA ARG A 274 1.32 -12.32 -8.25
C ARG A 274 0.97 -13.80 -8.40
N ALA A 275 1.36 -14.63 -7.44
CA ALA A 275 1.02 -16.05 -7.44
C ALA A 275 -0.50 -16.28 -7.44
N PHE A 276 -1.25 -15.47 -6.70
CA PHE A 276 -2.71 -15.52 -6.70
C PHE A 276 -3.32 -15.18 -8.07
N LEU A 277 -2.84 -14.12 -8.74
CA LEU A 277 -3.35 -13.73 -10.06
C LEU A 277 -3.04 -14.77 -11.13
N GLU A 278 -1.86 -15.40 -11.07
CA GLU A 278 -1.49 -16.50 -11.97
C GLU A 278 -2.42 -17.71 -11.77
N PHE A 279 -2.67 -18.12 -10.52
CA PHE A 279 -3.63 -19.18 -10.19
C PHE A 279 -5.06 -18.83 -10.63
N TYR A 280 -5.51 -17.59 -10.36
CA TYR A 280 -6.85 -17.12 -10.70
C TYR A 280 -7.08 -17.11 -12.21
N ARG A 281 -6.07 -16.71 -13.01
CA ARG A 281 -6.12 -16.77 -14.47
C ARG A 281 -6.09 -18.20 -14.99
N GLY A 282 -5.30 -19.08 -14.36
CA GLY A 282 -5.22 -20.49 -14.71
C GLY A 282 -6.56 -21.22 -14.54
N LYS A 283 -7.35 -20.89 -13.52
CA LYS A 283 -8.67 -21.50 -13.28
C LYS A 283 -9.78 -21.01 -14.24
N ARG A 284 -9.59 -19.86 -14.89
CA ARG A 284 -10.58 -19.27 -15.83
C ARG A 284 -10.30 -19.65 -17.29
N ARG A 285 -9.19 -20.33 -17.58
CA ARG A 285 -8.92 -20.99 -18.86
C ARG A 285 -9.53 -22.39 -18.85
#